data_AF-A0A8S1EQM5-F1
#
_entry.id   AF-A0A8S1EQM5-F1
#
_cell.length_a   1.000
_cell.length_b   1.000
_cell.length_c   1.000
_cell.angle_alpha   90.00
_cell.angle_beta   90.00
_cell.angle_gamma   90.00
#
_symmetry.space_group_name_H-M   'P 1'
#
loop_
_entity.id
_entity.type
_entity.pdbx_description
1 polymer ?
#
loop_
_entity_poly.entity_id
_entity_poly.type
_entity_poly.pdbx_seq_one_letter_code
_entity_poly.pdbx_strand_id
1 'polypeptide(L)'
;MRSLLLLSTLTVSSVVGCGGKPCHEKACPSESFQKFTRPSGHVVCLTPFKQNMRYADTGAACASLGDGVKLFGIETEEEYTFINGQIGHSWYYVAAFRNPQCQANRSVLATMPECTRDKMFHFTDGVTQGTYLWEGKWQANNPNSAFINGEYESAIGVRDDGVGDWP
;
A
#
# COMPACT_ATOMS: atom_id res chain seq x y z
N MET A 1 27.93 0.39 36.17
CA MET A 1 26.52 0.51 35.76
C MET A 1 26.44 0.11 34.28
N ARG A 2 25.75 -0.99 33.94
CA ARG A 2 25.54 -1.41 32.55
C ARG A 2 24.22 -0.82 32.07
N SER A 3 24.27 0.15 31.16
CA SER A 3 23.08 0.63 30.45
C SER A 3 22.61 -0.46 29.48
N LEU A 4 21.48 -1.07 29.79
CA LEU A 4 20.71 -1.89 28.86
C LEU A 4 19.97 -0.92 27.92
N LEU A 5 20.51 -0.70 26.73
CA LEU A 5 19.77 -0.13 25.61
C LEU A 5 18.71 -1.18 25.22
N LEU A 6 17.45 -0.94 25.61
CA LEU A 6 16.32 -1.62 25.01
C LEU A 6 16.27 -1.21 23.53
N LEU A 7 16.78 -2.07 22.65
CA LEU A 7 16.35 -2.07 21.25
C LEU A 7 14.88 -2.48 21.25
N SER A 8 13.99 -1.49 21.29
CA SER A 8 12.59 -1.71 20.96
C SER A 8 12.52 -2.07 19.49
N THR A 9 12.53 -3.37 19.18
CA THR A 9 12.24 -3.86 17.84
C THR A 9 10.81 -3.45 17.52
N LEU A 10 10.66 -2.39 16.72
CA LEU A 10 9.39 -2.03 16.10
C LEU A 10 8.95 -3.24 15.28
N THR A 11 8.07 -4.07 15.84
CA THR A 11 7.33 -5.06 15.08
C THR A 11 6.39 -4.27 14.18
N VAL A 12 6.80 -4.07 12.93
CA VAL A 12 5.94 -3.46 11.92
C VAL A 12 4.86 -4.48 11.62
N SER A 13 3.67 -4.32 12.20
CA SER A 13 2.50 -5.06 11.75
C SER A 13 2.05 -4.45 10.43
N SER A 14 2.45 -5.06 9.33
CA SER A 14 1.87 -4.78 8.03
C SER A 14 0.52 -5.51 7.91
N VAL A 15 -0.43 -4.84 7.32
CA VAL A 15 -1.70 -5.36 6.81
C VAL A 15 -1.55 -5.26 5.30
N VAL A 16 -2.22 -6.11 4.58
CA VAL A 16 -2.25 -6.12 3.13
C VAL A 16 -3.67 -5.84 2.75
N GLY A 17 -3.97 -5.39 1.55
CA GLY A 17 -5.31 -5.74 1.12
C GLY A 17 -5.50 -6.02 -0.32
N CYS A 18 -6.55 -6.79 -0.44
CA CYS A 18 -6.64 -7.80 -1.43
C CYS A 18 -7.95 -7.54 -2.17
N GLY A 19 -7.84 -7.42 -3.48
CA GLY A 19 -8.93 -7.21 -4.41
C GLY A 19 -9.22 -8.51 -5.15
N GLY A 20 -10.48 -8.92 -5.22
CA GLY A 20 -10.93 -9.99 -6.11
C GLY A 20 -10.99 -9.55 -7.58
N LYS A 21 -11.31 -10.50 -8.49
CA LYS A 21 -11.67 -10.19 -9.89
C LYS A 21 -12.73 -9.08 -9.96
N PRO A 22 -12.81 -8.31 -11.06
CA PRO A 22 -13.88 -7.33 -11.27
C PRO A 22 -15.22 -8.01 -11.02
N CYS A 23 -16.01 -7.45 -10.10
CA CYS A 23 -17.27 -8.06 -9.67
C CYS A 23 -18.32 -7.84 -10.74
N HIS A 24 -18.21 -8.57 -11.85
CA HIS A 24 -19.15 -8.41 -12.94
C HIS A 24 -20.56 -8.82 -12.57
N GLU A 25 -20.79 -9.65 -11.53
CA GLU A 25 -22.16 -10.04 -11.13
C GLU A 25 -22.33 -10.15 -9.60
N LYS A 26 -22.84 -9.05 -9.03
CA LYS A 26 -23.52 -8.85 -7.73
C LYS A 26 -22.78 -9.05 -6.40
N ALA A 27 -22.00 -10.11 -6.14
CA ALA A 27 -21.48 -10.40 -4.79
C ALA A 27 -19.94 -10.44 -4.69
N CYS A 28 -19.40 -10.03 -3.54
CA CYS A 28 -17.98 -10.20 -3.23
C CYS A 28 -17.65 -11.67 -2.91
N PRO A 29 -16.36 -12.10 -2.99
CA PRO A 29 -15.97 -13.51 -2.79
C PRO A 29 -16.36 -14.09 -1.42
N SER A 30 -16.41 -13.26 -0.38
CA SER A 30 -16.89 -13.64 0.96
C SER A 30 -17.41 -12.41 1.72
N GLU A 31 -17.98 -12.63 2.90
CA GLU A 31 -18.48 -11.58 3.79
C GLU A 31 -17.37 -10.66 4.34
N SER A 32 -16.10 -11.07 4.27
CA SER A 32 -14.98 -10.23 4.70
C SER A 32 -14.58 -9.18 3.67
N PHE A 33 -15.15 -9.23 2.46
CA PHE A 33 -14.88 -8.26 1.40
C PHE A 33 -16.00 -7.23 1.31
N GLN A 34 -15.62 -5.96 1.18
CA GLN A 34 -16.54 -4.85 0.94
C GLN A 34 -16.48 -4.43 -0.52
N LYS A 35 -17.66 -4.17 -1.10
CA LYS A 35 -17.81 -3.74 -2.50
C LYS A 35 -17.66 -2.23 -2.63
N PHE A 36 -16.96 -1.79 -3.67
CA PHE A 36 -16.79 -0.39 -4.06
C PHE A 36 -16.99 -0.23 -5.56
N THR A 37 -17.48 0.95 -5.97
CA THR A 37 -17.57 1.37 -7.37
C THR A 37 -16.61 2.54 -7.57
N ARG A 38 -15.63 2.38 -8.45
CA ARG A 38 -14.61 3.38 -8.75
C ARG A 38 -15.10 4.43 -9.74
N PRO A 39 -14.43 5.60 -9.84
CA PRO A 39 -14.78 6.64 -10.80
C PRO A 39 -14.82 6.18 -12.26
N SER A 40 -14.00 5.18 -12.62
CA SER A 40 -14.00 4.52 -13.93
C SER A 40 -15.23 3.66 -14.20
N GLY A 41 -16.11 3.47 -13.22
CA GLY A 41 -17.24 2.53 -13.26
C GLY A 41 -16.86 1.09 -12.92
N HIS A 42 -15.58 0.80 -12.69
CA HIS A 42 -15.13 -0.52 -12.26
C HIS A 42 -15.62 -0.84 -10.84
N VAL A 43 -16.16 -2.04 -10.67
CA VAL A 43 -16.58 -2.54 -9.37
C VAL A 43 -15.51 -3.46 -8.81
N VAL A 44 -15.07 -3.18 -7.59
CA VAL A 44 -14.02 -3.91 -6.89
C VAL A 44 -14.52 -4.39 -5.53
N CYS A 45 -13.93 -5.46 -5.01
CA CYS A 45 -14.19 -5.95 -3.66
C CYS A 45 -12.88 -5.97 -2.89
N LEU A 46 -12.81 -5.27 -1.77
CA LEU A 46 -11.60 -5.10 -0.97
C LEU A 46 -11.75 -5.78 0.40
N THR A 47 -10.68 -6.41 0.87
CA THR A 47 -10.58 -6.87 2.26
C THR A 47 -9.20 -6.54 2.83
N PRO A 48 -9.13 -6.08 4.10
CA PRO A 48 -7.87 -5.96 4.81
C PRO A 48 -7.43 -7.33 5.32
N PHE A 49 -6.20 -7.69 4.98
CA PHE A 49 -5.55 -8.94 5.33
C PHE A 49 -4.43 -8.69 6.34
N LYS A 50 -4.70 -8.96 7.61
CA LYS A 50 -3.83 -8.59 8.73
C LYS A 50 -2.75 -9.64 8.97
N GLN A 51 -1.59 -9.50 8.31
CA GLN A 51 -0.43 -10.32 8.58
C GLN A 51 0.87 -9.55 8.45
N ASN A 52 1.72 -9.63 9.47
CA ASN A 52 3.06 -9.06 9.44
C ASN A 52 3.94 -9.83 8.44
N MET A 53 4.17 -9.22 7.27
CA MET A 53 4.97 -9.78 6.20
C MET A 53 5.64 -8.67 5.38
N ARG A 54 6.66 -9.04 4.61
CA ARG A 54 7.31 -8.12 3.67
C ARG A 54 6.41 -7.87 2.47
N TYR A 55 6.58 -6.71 1.82
CA TYR A 55 5.83 -6.40 0.61
C TYR A 55 5.89 -7.51 -0.45
N ALA A 56 7.08 -8.09 -0.66
CA ALA A 56 7.31 -9.16 -1.62
C ALA A 56 6.42 -10.40 -1.40
N ASP A 57 5.99 -10.66 -0.16
CA ASP A 57 5.19 -11.82 0.20
C ASP A 57 3.68 -11.56 0.08
N THR A 58 3.28 -10.29 0.00
CA THR A 58 1.87 -9.87 0.05
C THR A 58 1.04 -10.36 -1.13
N GLY A 59 1.65 -10.47 -2.31
CA GLY A 59 0.98 -11.00 -3.51
C GLY A 59 0.56 -12.46 -3.33
N ALA A 60 1.46 -13.31 -2.82
CA ALA A 60 1.18 -14.71 -2.53
C ALA A 60 0.15 -14.85 -1.40
N ALA A 61 0.25 -13.99 -0.38
CA ALA A 61 -0.71 -13.97 0.71
C ALA A 61 -2.13 -13.61 0.24
N CYS A 62 -2.30 -12.59 -0.60
CA CYS A 62 -3.60 -12.28 -1.18
C CYS A 62 -4.13 -13.43 -2.04
N ALA A 63 -3.27 -14.07 -2.85
CA ALA A 63 -3.68 -15.21 -3.67
C ALA A 63 -4.18 -16.40 -2.82
N SER A 64 -3.69 -16.55 -1.59
CA SER A 64 -4.15 -17.61 -0.67
C SER A 64 -5.60 -17.44 -0.18
N LEU A 65 -6.19 -16.24 -0.31
CA LEU A 65 -7.58 -15.97 0.06
C LEU A 65 -8.59 -16.50 -0.95
N GLY A 66 -8.16 -16.80 -2.17
CA GLY A 66 -9.01 -17.36 -3.21
C GLY A 66 -8.62 -16.94 -4.62
N ASP A 67 -9.22 -17.61 -5.58
CA ASP A 67 -8.92 -17.42 -6.99
C ASP A 67 -9.17 -15.99 -7.47
N GLY A 68 -8.12 -15.38 -8.02
CA GLY A 68 -8.17 -14.02 -8.56
C GLY A 68 -8.18 -12.92 -7.50
N VAL A 69 -7.91 -13.28 -6.23
CA VAL A 69 -7.59 -12.31 -5.19
C VAL A 69 -6.12 -11.91 -5.30
N LYS A 70 -5.85 -10.61 -5.37
CA LYS A 70 -4.51 -10.04 -5.54
C LYS A 70 -4.35 -8.81 -4.67
N LEU A 71 -3.11 -8.39 -4.41
CA LEU A 71 -2.84 -7.09 -3.82
C LEU A 71 -3.53 -5.99 -4.62
N PHE A 72 -4.08 -4.98 -3.97
CA PHE A 72 -4.87 -3.95 -4.63
C PHE A 72 -4.49 -2.51 -4.21
N GLY A 73 -4.64 -1.56 -5.11
CA GLY A 73 -4.50 -0.13 -4.86
C GLY A 73 -5.74 0.49 -4.23
N ILE A 74 -5.61 1.73 -3.75
CA ILE A 74 -6.71 2.55 -3.22
C ILE A 74 -6.89 3.76 -4.11
N GLU A 75 -8.13 3.98 -4.56
CA GLU A 75 -8.49 5.00 -5.55
C GLU A 75 -9.58 5.96 -5.07
N THR A 76 -10.40 5.60 -4.07
CA THR A 76 -11.41 6.54 -3.51
C THR A 76 -11.31 6.75 -1.99
N GLU A 77 -11.82 7.88 -1.49
CA GLU A 77 -11.81 8.19 -0.05
C GLU A 77 -12.63 7.16 0.74
N GLU A 78 -13.66 6.57 0.14
CA GLU A 78 -14.45 5.49 0.72
C GLU A 78 -13.62 4.20 0.87
N GLU A 79 -12.84 3.84 -0.14
CA GLU A 79 -11.90 2.72 -0.07
C GLU A 79 -10.87 2.96 1.05
N TYR A 80 -10.29 4.17 1.10
CA TYR A 80 -9.35 4.58 2.14
C TYR A 80 -9.96 4.49 3.54
N THR A 81 -11.15 5.08 3.72
CA THR A 81 -11.86 5.10 5.01
C THR A 81 -12.22 3.71 5.48
N PHE A 82 -12.68 2.84 4.58
CA PHE A 82 -12.97 1.45 4.89
C PHE A 82 -11.71 0.71 5.36
N ILE A 83 -10.62 0.76 4.59
CA ILE A 83 -9.37 0.11 4.98
C ILE A 83 -8.88 0.65 6.31
N ASN A 84 -8.84 1.98 6.47
CA ASN A 84 -8.38 2.63 7.68
C ASN A 84 -9.18 2.20 8.93
N GLY A 85 -10.51 2.16 8.81
CA GLY A 85 -11.40 1.71 9.88
C GLY A 85 -11.20 0.26 10.32
N GLN A 86 -10.54 -0.56 9.49
CA GLN A 86 -10.28 -1.97 9.79
C GLN A 86 -8.87 -2.23 10.32
N ILE A 87 -7.88 -1.42 9.95
CA ILE A 87 -6.46 -1.67 10.28
C ILE A 87 -5.98 -1.00 11.57
N GLY A 88 -6.72 -0.02 12.09
CA GLY A 88 -6.29 0.77 13.26
C GLY A 88 -4.96 1.49 12.98
N HIS A 89 -4.00 1.41 13.92
CA HIS A 89 -2.68 2.04 13.78
C HIS A 89 -1.64 1.19 13.03
N SER A 90 -2.06 0.15 12.30
CA SER A 90 -1.15 -0.71 11.55
C SER A 90 -0.91 -0.15 10.15
N TRP A 91 0.26 -0.43 9.57
CA TRP A 91 0.53 -0.10 8.17
C TRP A 91 -0.21 -1.06 7.26
N TYR A 92 -0.68 -0.60 6.11
CA TYR A 92 -1.35 -1.39 5.10
C TYR A 92 -0.66 -1.26 3.74
N TYR A 93 -0.12 -2.34 3.21
CA TYR A 93 0.44 -2.34 1.86
C TYR A 93 -0.67 -2.29 0.81
N VAL A 94 -0.47 -1.42 -0.17
CA VAL A 94 -1.27 -1.32 -1.40
C VAL A 94 -0.45 -1.84 -2.58
N ALA A 95 -1.11 -2.16 -3.69
CA ALA A 95 -0.49 -2.69 -4.91
C ALA A 95 0.34 -1.67 -5.69
N ALA A 96 1.22 -0.93 -5.02
CA ALA A 96 2.02 0.12 -5.61
C ALA A 96 3.49 -0.05 -5.24
N PHE A 97 4.34 -0.01 -6.27
CA PHE A 97 5.78 -0.14 -6.12
C PHE A 97 6.49 1.01 -6.81
N ARG A 98 7.62 1.43 -6.24
CA ARG A 98 8.46 2.52 -6.70
C ARG A 98 9.08 2.13 -8.05
N ASN A 99 9.04 3.03 -9.02
CA ASN A 99 9.77 2.87 -10.26
C ASN A 99 11.27 2.71 -9.93
N PRO A 100 11.96 1.66 -10.42
CA PRO A 100 13.38 1.44 -10.16
C PRO A 100 14.27 2.66 -10.49
N GLN A 101 13.90 3.45 -11.50
CA GLN A 101 14.61 4.68 -11.87
C GLN A 101 14.54 5.77 -10.78
N CYS A 102 13.53 5.69 -9.92
CA CYS A 102 13.27 6.60 -8.81
C CYS A 102 13.73 6.02 -7.45
N GLN A 103 14.62 5.02 -7.45
CA GLN A 103 15.28 4.49 -6.26
C GLN A 103 16.61 5.23 -6.02
N ALA A 104 16.52 6.48 -5.58
CA ALA A 104 17.66 7.32 -5.27
C ALA A 104 17.38 8.15 -4.02
N ASN A 105 18.43 8.71 -3.42
CA ASN A 105 18.23 9.63 -2.30
C ASN A 105 17.41 10.87 -2.74
N ARG A 106 16.74 11.51 -1.78
CA ARG A 106 15.83 12.64 -2.01
C ARG A 106 16.41 13.77 -2.87
N SER A 107 17.69 14.08 -2.70
CA SER A 107 18.36 15.15 -3.46
C SER A 107 18.48 14.82 -4.94
N VAL A 108 18.68 13.54 -5.28
CA VAL A 108 18.71 13.06 -6.67
C VAL A 108 17.30 13.04 -7.27
N LEU A 109 16.29 12.58 -6.51
CA LEU A 109 14.90 12.58 -6.97
C LEU A 109 14.39 13.97 -7.36
N ALA A 110 14.82 15.02 -6.65
CA ALA A 110 14.46 16.39 -6.97
C ALA A 110 14.95 16.87 -8.35
N THR A 111 15.91 16.16 -8.96
CA THR A 111 16.45 16.47 -10.30
C THR A 111 15.83 15.64 -11.43
N MET A 112 14.97 14.66 -11.10
CA MET A 112 14.36 13.72 -12.03
C MET A 112 12.87 14.04 -12.24
N PRO A 113 12.47 14.69 -13.37
CA PRO A 113 11.07 15.09 -13.61
C PRO A 113 10.09 13.89 -13.76
N GLU A 114 10.60 12.70 -14.01
CA GLU A 114 9.88 11.42 -14.00
C GLU A 114 9.63 10.87 -12.59
N CYS A 115 10.34 11.39 -11.58
CA CYS A 115 10.24 10.97 -10.18
C CYS A 115 9.48 11.97 -9.32
N THR A 116 8.45 12.62 -9.88
CA THR A 116 7.45 13.34 -9.08
C THR A 116 6.63 12.36 -8.26
N ARG A 117 6.04 12.80 -7.14
CA ARG A 117 5.21 11.95 -6.26
C ARG A 117 4.16 11.13 -7.02
N ASP A 118 3.58 11.71 -8.07
CA ASP A 118 2.50 11.07 -8.85
C ASP A 118 3.00 10.05 -9.87
N LYS A 119 4.29 10.09 -10.23
CA LYS A 119 4.90 9.24 -11.26
C LYS A 119 5.91 8.25 -10.69
N MET A 120 6.29 8.46 -9.44
CA MET A 120 7.30 7.67 -8.72
C MET A 120 6.85 6.23 -8.45
N PHE A 121 5.54 5.96 -8.46
CA PHE A 121 4.98 4.65 -8.16
C PHE A 121 4.10 4.14 -9.29
N HIS A 122 4.13 2.83 -9.52
CA HIS A 122 3.26 2.15 -10.46
C HIS A 122 2.38 1.14 -9.72
N PHE A 123 1.11 1.06 -10.11
CA PHE A 123 0.22 0.05 -9.57
C PHE A 123 0.36 -1.27 -10.32
N THR A 124 0.46 -2.37 -9.57
CA THR A 124 0.63 -3.73 -10.12
C THR A 124 -0.70 -4.47 -10.30
N ASP A 125 -1.81 -3.89 -9.82
CA ASP A 125 -3.13 -4.51 -9.93
C ASP A 125 -3.78 -4.35 -11.31
N GLY A 126 -3.26 -3.49 -12.18
CA GLY A 126 -3.77 -3.24 -13.54
C GLY A 126 -5.16 -2.58 -13.59
N VAL A 127 -5.70 -2.11 -12.46
CA VAL A 127 -7.02 -1.47 -12.37
C VAL A 127 -6.91 -0.08 -11.76
N THR A 128 -6.02 0.12 -10.79
CA THR A 128 -5.81 1.40 -10.13
C THR A 128 -5.12 2.38 -11.07
N GLN A 129 -5.78 3.52 -11.32
CA GLN A 129 -5.37 4.47 -12.37
C GLN A 129 -4.36 5.53 -11.92
N GLY A 130 -4.11 5.68 -10.61
CA GLY A 130 -3.12 6.65 -10.14
C GLY A 130 -3.13 6.86 -8.63
N THR A 131 -2.25 7.75 -8.18
CA THR A 131 -2.04 8.11 -6.77
C THR A 131 -2.72 9.42 -6.39
N TYR A 132 -3.75 9.86 -7.12
CA TYR A 132 -4.37 11.17 -6.94
C TYR A 132 -4.91 11.40 -5.52
N LEU A 133 -5.49 10.37 -4.89
CA LEU A 133 -5.92 10.39 -3.49
C LEU A 133 -4.83 10.73 -2.47
N TRP A 134 -3.57 10.60 -2.87
CA TRP A 134 -2.42 10.54 -1.98
C TRP A 134 -1.81 11.93 -1.85
N GLU A 135 -2.13 12.82 -2.79
CA GLU A 135 -1.85 14.23 -2.69
C GLU A 135 -2.45 14.79 -1.40
N GLY A 136 -1.61 15.38 -0.56
CA GLY A 136 -2.01 15.87 0.77
C GLY A 136 -2.11 14.82 1.89
N LYS A 137 -2.00 13.51 1.59
CA LYS A 137 -2.00 12.44 2.61
C LYS A 137 -0.63 11.87 2.93
N TRP A 138 0.41 12.24 2.17
CA TRP A 138 1.78 11.85 2.47
C TRP A 138 2.19 12.34 3.86
N GLN A 139 2.71 11.42 4.67
CA GLN A 139 3.32 11.78 5.93
C GLN A 139 4.48 12.76 5.73
N ALA A 140 4.78 13.53 6.76
CA ALA A 140 5.92 14.44 6.72
C ALA A 140 7.19 13.70 6.26
N ASN A 141 7.93 14.34 5.34
CA ASN A 141 9.11 13.81 4.68
C ASN A 141 8.91 12.66 3.68
N ASN A 142 7.72 12.06 3.54
CA ASN A 142 7.48 11.00 2.56
C ASN A 142 7.07 11.56 1.17
N PRO A 143 7.25 10.79 0.08
CA PRO A 143 8.07 9.58 0.03
C PRO A 143 9.56 9.94 0.09
N ASN A 144 10.37 9.16 0.83
CA ASN A 144 11.77 9.51 1.12
C ASN A 144 12.82 8.52 0.59
N SER A 145 12.41 7.32 0.19
CA SER A 145 13.28 6.24 -0.29
C SER A 145 14.39 5.90 0.71
N ALA A 146 14.07 5.77 2.00
CA ALA A 146 15.08 5.48 3.01
C ALA A 146 15.69 4.11 2.75
N PHE A 147 16.98 3.98 3.06
CA PHE A 147 17.66 2.69 3.04
C PHE A 147 17.62 2.09 4.44
N ILE A 148 16.77 1.08 4.64
CA ILE A 148 16.49 0.46 5.92
C ILE A 148 16.75 -1.03 5.82
N ASN A 149 17.53 -1.59 6.75
CA ASN A 149 17.82 -3.03 6.82
C ASN A 149 18.36 -3.66 5.54
N GLY A 150 19.07 -2.90 4.70
CA GLY A 150 19.67 -3.39 3.45
C GLY A 150 18.78 -3.24 2.22
N GLU A 151 17.59 -2.65 2.35
CA GLU A 151 16.61 -2.47 1.28
C GLU A 151 16.16 -0.99 1.22
N TYR A 152 15.81 -0.49 0.04
CA TYR A 152 15.18 0.83 -0.10
C TYR A 152 13.68 0.73 0.10
N GLU A 153 13.09 1.74 0.75
CA GLU A 153 11.63 1.92 0.79
C GLU A 153 11.07 2.03 -0.63
N SER A 154 10.36 0.99 -1.05
CA SER A 154 9.98 0.77 -2.45
C SER A 154 8.52 0.38 -2.61
N ALA A 155 7.84 -0.02 -1.55
CA ALA A 155 6.40 -0.21 -1.52
C ALA A 155 5.70 1.01 -0.92
N ILE A 156 4.38 1.07 -1.06
CA ILE A 156 3.58 2.03 -0.30
C ILE A 156 2.85 1.31 0.83
N GLY A 157 2.94 1.92 2.01
CA GLY A 157 2.04 1.71 3.14
C GLY A 157 1.02 2.84 3.33
N VAL A 158 -0.16 2.47 3.81
CA VAL A 158 -1.24 3.36 4.26
C VAL A 158 -1.51 3.12 5.74
N ARG A 159 -1.72 4.19 6.51
CA ARG A 159 -2.06 4.14 7.93
C ARG A 159 -3.04 5.26 8.27
N ASP A 160 -3.58 5.25 9.49
CA ASP A 160 -4.55 6.22 9.98
C ASP A 160 -4.06 7.68 10.03
N ASP A 161 -2.75 7.88 10.11
CA ASP A 161 -2.08 9.17 10.10
C ASP A 161 -1.44 9.53 8.74
N GLY A 162 -1.72 8.76 7.67
CA GLY A 162 -1.37 9.12 6.30
C GLY A 162 -0.74 7.99 5.47
N VAL A 163 0.04 8.39 4.48
CA VAL A 163 0.67 7.51 3.49
C VAL A 163 2.19 7.64 3.55
N GLY A 164 2.91 6.52 3.47
CA GLY A 164 4.37 6.47 3.48
C GLY A 164 4.91 5.45 2.49
N ASP A 165 6.16 5.61 2.08
CA ASP A 165 6.89 4.50 1.46
C ASP A 165 7.52 3.60 2.51
N TRP A 166 7.63 2.32 2.22
CA TRP A 166 8.05 1.30 3.17
C TRP A 166 8.92 0.24 2.48
N PRO A 167 9.82 -0.46 3.21
CA PRO A 167 10.61 -1.54 2.63
C PRO A 167 9.72 -2.67 2.09
#